data_AF-A0A239SMM0-F1
#
_entry.id   AF-A0A239SMM0-F1
#
_cell.length_a   1.000
_cell.length_b   1.000
_cell.length_c   1.000
_cell.angle_alpha   90.00
_cell.angle_beta   90.00
_cell.angle_gamma   90.00
#
_symmetry.space_group_name_H-M   'P 1'
#
loop_
_entity.id
_entity.type
_entity.pdbx_description
1 polymer ?
#
loop_
_entity_poly.entity_id
_entity_poly.type
_entity_poly.pdbx_seq_one_letter_code
_entity_poly.pdbx_strand_id
1 'polypeptide(L)' 'MRTLSNKYDVSPAQIATAWAIKRETTPILGVTKVEQVLDAAKAIRVTLTDADMEKLESAALATGVDTRGGWEGNA' A
#
# COMPACT_ATOMS: atom_id res chain seq x y z
N MET A 1 4.28 -8.42 -1.06
CA MET A 1 4.94 -7.29 -0.35
C MET A 1 6.47 -7.34 -0.45
N ARG A 2 7.18 -8.21 0.28
CA ARG A 2 8.67 -8.20 0.32
C ARG A 2 9.35 -8.30 -1.06
N THR A 3 8.80 -9.08 -1.99
CA THR A 3 9.34 -9.17 -3.35
C THR A 3 9.32 -7.82 -4.08
N LEU A 4 8.24 -7.04 -3.95
CA LEU A 4 8.14 -5.72 -4.57
C LEU A 4 8.99 -4.69 -3.83
N SER A 5 9.03 -4.77 -2.50
CA SER A 5 9.95 -3.97 -1.69
C SER A 5 11.40 -4.11 -2.15
N ASN A 6 11.86 -5.35 -2.38
CA ASN A 6 13.21 -5.59 -2.88
C ASN A 6 13.39 -5.11 -4.33
N LYS A 7 12.39 -5.29 -5.21
CA LYS A 7 12.42 -4.83 -6.61
C LYS A 7 12.64 -3.31 -6.70
N TYR A 8 12.01 -2.55 -5.81
CA TYR A 8 12.04 -1.08 -5.82
C TYR A 8 13.01 -0.48 -4.79
N ASP A 9 13.72 -1.31 -4.02
CA ASP A 9 14.58 -0.90 -2.91
C ASP A 9 13.88 0.04 -1.91
N VAL A 10 12.67 -0.35 -1.50
CA VAL A 10 11.85 0.41 -0.55
C VAL A 10 11.19 -0.50 0.47
N SER A 11 10.73 0.06 1.58
CA SER A 11 10.02 -0.70 2.60
C SER A 11 8.63 -1.18 2.12
N PRO A 12 8.05 -2.21 2.76
CA PRO A 12 6.67 -2.61 2.48
C PRO A 12 5.65 -1.48 2.68
N ALA A 13 5.85 -0.61 3.67
CA ALA A 13 4.96 0.53 3.92
C ALA A 13 4.95 1.53 2.74
N GLN A 14 6.12 1.73 2.13
CA GLN A 14 6.24 2.58 0.94
C GLN A 14 5.57 1.96 -0.29
N ILE A 15 5.64 0.63 -0.46
CA ILE A 15 4.87 -0.08 -1.50
C ILE A 15 3.36 0.11 -1.30
N ALA A 16 2.85 -0.04 -0.07
CA ALA A 16 1.43 0.19 0.21
C ALA A 16 1.00 1.62 -0.10
N THR A 17 1.84 2.61 0.25
CA THR A 17 1.59 4.02 -0.04
C THR A 17 1.58 4.28 -1.54
N ALA A 18 2.56 3.75 -2.28
CA ALA A 18 2.64 3.88 -3.74
C ALA A 18 1.44 3.21 -4.44
N TRP A 19 0.96 2.07 -3.94
CA TRP A 19 -0.26 1.43 -4.43
C TRP A 19 -1.49 2.32 -4.26
N ALA A 20 -1.67 2.95 -3.08
CA ALA A 20 -2.78 3.86 -2.85
C ALA A 20 -2.74 5.07 -3.81
N ILE A 21 -1.56 5.66 -4.01
CA ILE A 21 -1.35 6.77 -4.95
C ILE A 21 -1.68 6.33 -6.39
N LYS A 22 -1.21 5.15 -6.82
CA LYS A 22 -1.46 4.61 -8.17
C LYS A 22 -2.94 4.31 -8.44
N ARG A 23 -3.73 4.07 -7.39
CA ARG A 23 -5.21 3.99 -7.46
C ARG A 23 -5.90 5.35 -7.50
N GLU A 24 -5.15 6.42 -7.76
CA GLU A 24 -5.65 7.81 -7.82
C GLU A 24 -6.29 8.27 -6.49
N THR A 25 -5.85 7.68 -5.38
CA THR A 25 -6.27 8.12 -4.04
C THR A 25 -5.21 9.01 -3.40
N THR A 26 -5.64 9.87 -2.47
CA THR A 26 -4.73 10.66 -1.63
C THR A 26 -4.70 10.08 -0.23
N PRO A 27 -3.69 9.25 0.12
CA PRO A 27 -3.62 8.62 1.44
C PRO A 27 -3.32 9.66 2.54
N ILE A 28 -4.04 9.57 3.67
CA ILE A 28 -3.75 10.34 4.88
C ILE A 28 -2.88 9.47 5.80
N LEU A 29 -1.57 9.73 5.82
CA LEU A 29 -0.62 8.91 6.56
C LEU A 29 -0.47 9.40 8.00
N GLY A 30 -0.83 8.55 8.96
CA GLY A 30 -0.51 8.76 10.37
C GLY A 30 0.98 8.52 10.61
N VAL A 31 1.69 9.54 11.08
CA VAL A 31 3.13 9.49 11.38
C VAL A 31 3.40 9.88 12.83
N THR A 32 4.33 9.19 13.47
CA THR A 32 4.79 9.46 14.85
C THR A 32 6.27 9.78 14.92
N LYS A 33 7.01 9.62 13.80
CA LYS A 33 8.44 9.88 13.72
C LYS A 33 8.80 10.59 12.41
N VAL A 34 9.89 11.36 12.44
CA VAL A 34 10.35 12.14 11.27
C VAL A 34 10.71 11.23 10.10
N GLU A 35 11.31 10.07 10.36
CA GLU A 35 11.73 9.13 9.32
C GLU A 35 10.54 8.63 8.49
N GLN A 36 9.36 8.52 9.09
CA GLN A 36 8.14 8.10 8.39
C GLN A 36 7.64 9.15 7.39
N VAL A 37 7.86 10.44 7.68
CA VAL A 37 7.58 11.53 6.75
C VAL A 37 8.53 11.45 5.54
N LEU A 38 9.81 11.18 5.78
CA LEU A 38 10.79 10.98 4.71
C LEU A 38 10.47 9.75 3.86
N ASP A 39 10.01 8.67 4.48
CA ASP A 39 9.61 7.47 3.77
C ASP A 39 8.35 7.68 2.92
N ALA A 40 7.38 8.45 3.41
CA ALA A 40 6.22 8.87 2.61
C ALA A 40 6.64 9.68 1.38
N ALA A 41 7.57 10.63 1.54
CA ALA A 41 8.09 11.42 0.42
C ALA A 41 8.81 10.54 -0.63
N LYS A 42 9.55 9.52 -0.19
CA LYS A 42 10.16 8.53 -1.09
C LYS A 42 9.13 7.66 -1.80
N ALA A 43 8.04 7.28 -1.13
CA ALA A 43 6.99 6.44 -1.72
C ALA A 43 6.32 7.08 -2.95
N ILE A 44 6.19 8.42 -2.98
CA ILE A 44 5.65 9.16 -4.13
C ILE A 44 6.50 8.94 -5.39
N ARG A 45 7.79 8.63 -5.25
CA ARG A 45 8.72 8.40 -6.38
C ARG A 45 8.64 6.97 -6.93
N VAL A 46 7.88 6.09 -6.29
CA VAL A 46 7.71 4.69 -6.72
C VAL A 46 6.55 4.62 -7.70
N THR A 47 6.85 4.32 -8.97
CA THR A 47 5.82 4.08 -10.00
C THR A 47 5.62 2.59 -10.18
N LEU A 48 4.52 2.06 -9.62
CA LEU A 48 4.14 0.66 -9.79
C LEU A 48 3.60 0.41 -11.19
N THR A 49 4.04 -0.70 -11.80
CA THR A 49 3.49 -1.19 -13.07
C THR A 49 2.14 -1.87 -12.86
N ASP A 50 1.34 -1.99 -13.90
CA ASP A 50 0.02 -2.63 -13.79
C ASP A 50 0.13 -4.10 -13.34
N ALA A 51 1.18 -4.81 -13.77
CA ALA A 51 1.48 -6.17 -13.28
C ALA A 51 1.83 -6.21 -11.77
N ASP A 52 2.41 -5.14 -11.22
CA ASP A 52 2.68 -5.07 -9.77
C ASP A 52 1.39 -4.82 -9.00
N MET A 53 0.50 -3.99 -9.55
CA MET A 53 -0.84 -3.73 -9.01
C MET A 53 -1.65 -5.02 -8.97
N GLU A 54 -1.74 -5.75 -10.09
CA GLU A 54 -2.45 -7.02 -10.18
C GLU A 54 -1.92 -8.03 -9.16
N LYS A 55 -0.59 -8.10 -8.98
CA LYS A 55 0.03 -8.99 -7.99
C LYS A 55 -0.33 -8.60 -6.56
N LEU A 56 -0.39 -7.31 -6.25
CA LEU A 56 -0.80 -6.83 -4.92
C LEU A 56 -2.28 -7.13 -4.64
N GLU A 57 -3.15 -6.87 -5.62
CA GLU A 57 -4.59 -7.04 -5.49
C GLU A 57 -5.00 -8.51 -5.42
N SER A 58 -4.40 -9.36 -6.26
CA SER A 58 -4.59 -10.82 -6.19
C SER A 58 -4.15 -11.37 -4.84
N ALA A 59 -3.02 -10.89 -4.30
CA ALA A 59 -2.55 -11.27 -2.97
C ALA A 59 -3.51 -10.80 -1.87
N ALA A 60 -4.08 -9.59 -2.00
CA ALA A 60 -5.07 -9.08 -1.05
C ALA A 60 -6.36 -9.90 -1.06
N LEU A 61 -6.90 -10.22 -2.24
CA LEU A 61 -8.08 -11.07 -2.39
C LEU A 61 -7.88 -12.46 -1.79
N ALA A 62 -6.72 -13.07 -2.03
CA ALA A 62 -6.38 -14.39 -1.49
C ALA A 62 -6.32 -14.44 0.05
N THR A 63 -6.23 -13.30 0.74
CA THR A 63 -6.27 -13.27 2.20
C THR A 63 -7.65 -13.56 2.79
N GLY A 64 -8.72 -13.35 2.01
CA GLY A 64 -10.10 -13.50 2.50
C GLY A 64 -10.47 -12.56 3.65
N VAL A 65 -9.71 -11.48 3.86
CA VAL A 65 -9.98 -10.51 4.92
C VAL A 65 -11.23 -9.69 4.55
N ASP A 66 -12.22 -9.73 5.41
CA ASP A 66 -13.35 -8.79 5.38
C ASP A 66 -12.93 -7.47 6.02
N THR A 67 -12.99 -6.39 5.25
CA THR A 67 -12.62 -5.05 5.72
C THR A 67 -13.82 -4.26 6.26
N ARG A 68 -15.03 -4.84 6.24
CA ARG A 68 -16.24 -4.19 6.76
C ARG A 68 -16.16 -4.04 8.27
N GLY A 69 -16.62 -2.89 8.76
CA GLY A 69 -16.76 -2.67 10.19
C GLY A 69 -17.91 -3.50 10.77
N GLY A 70 -17.80 -3.93 12.04
CA GLY A 70 -18.89 -4.67 12.71
C GLY A 70 -20.20 -3.88 12.84
N TRP A 71 -20.16 -2.56 12.59
CA TRP A 71 -21.32 -1.68 12.51
C TRP A 71 -22.01 -1.68 11.13
N GLU A 72 -21.42 -2.30 10.09
CA GLU A 72 -21.92 -2.28 8.71
C GLU A 72 -22.99 -3.35 8.42
N GLY A 73 -23.48 -4.03 9.46
CA GLY A 73 -24.52 -5.07 9.35
C GLY A 73 -23.94 -6.46 9.03
N ASN A 74 -24.81 -7.40 8.65
CA ASN A 74 -24.40 -8.79 8.46
C ASN A 74 -23.52 -8.97 7.22
N ALA A 75 -22.40 -9.66 7.45
CA ALA A 75 -21.39 -10.02 6.47
C ALA A 75 -21.91 -10.94 5.36
#